data_AF-A0AAX0XLX7-F1
#
_entry.id   AF-A0AAX0XLX7-F1
#
_cell.length_a   1.000
_cell.length_b   1.000
_cell.length_c   1.000
_cell.angle_alpha   90.00
_cell.angle_beta   90.00
_cell.angle_gamma   90.00
#
_symmetry.space_group_name_H-M   'P 1'
#
loop_
_entity.id
_entity.type
_entity.pdbx_description
1 polymer ?
#
loop_
_entity_poly.entity_id
_entity_poly.type
_entity_poly.pdbx_seq_one_letter_code
_entity_poly.pdbx_strand_id
1 'polypeptide(L)'
;PTPDGPLTLPARWEMRGVTLSESVAASYVAGTLLVRTELQQANFAASLNRLHRGMGTGLSWQLVGDLAALAMLLLALTSLLMWNKLHGPAARGIALLLLGALVTVLVALL
;
A
#
# COMPACT_ATOMS: atom_id res chain seq x y z
N PRO A 1 -38.14 12.23 19.20
CA PRO A 1 -38.56 12.46 17.79
C PRO A 1 -37.37 12.36 16.84
N THR A 2 -37.19 11.21 16.21
CA THR A 2 -36.30 11.04 15.06
C THR A 2 -36.98 11.71 13.85
N PRO A 3 -36.32 12.60 13.10
CA PRO A 3 -36.96 13.21 11.93
C PRO A 3 -37.19 12.17 10.82
N ASP A 4 -38.44 11.97 10.40
CA ASP A 4 -38.84 10.99 9.37
C ASP A 4 -38.62 11.47 7.92
N GLY A 5 -37.83 12.54 7.72
CA GLY A 5 -37.52 13.12 6.41
C GLY A 5 -36.18 12.66 5.84
N PRO A 6 -35.95 12.77 4.52
CA PRO A 6 -34.68 12.40 3.90
C PRO A 6 -33.52 13.20 4.52
N LEU A 7 -32.58 12.50 5.15
CA LEU A 7 -31.37 13.06 5.75
C LEU A 7 -30.42 13.55 4.64
N THR A 8 -30.50 14.82 4.29
CA THR A 8 -29.51 15.47 3.41
C THR A 8 -28.24 15.77 4.20
N LEU A 9 -27.22 14.92 4.03
CA LEU A 9 -25.89 15.16 4.57
C LEU A 9 -25.21 16.30 3.79
N PRO A 10 -24.73 17.36 4.45
CA PRO A 10 -23.97 18.41 3.77
C PRO A 10 -22.68 17.85 3.16
N ALA A 11 -22.26 18.41 2.02
CA ALA A 11 -21.03 18.00 1.36
C ALA A 11 -19.83 18.18 2.30
N ARG A 12 -19.00 17.14 2.43
CA ARG A 12 -17.80 17.14 3.27
C ARG A 12 -16.56 16.97 2.40
N TRP A 13 -15.61 17.87 2.57
CA TRP A 13 -14.30 17.85 1.92
C TRP A 13 -13.25 17.44 2.94
N GLU A 14 -12.39 16.49 2.56
CA GLU A 14 -11.31 16.01 3.42
C GLU A 14 -9.98 16.09 2.65
N MET A 15 -8.96 16.61 3.32
CA MET A 15 -7.58 16.60 2.83
C MET A 15 -6.70 15.95 3.88
N ARG A 16 -5.85 15.03 3.45
CA ARG A 16 -4.93 14.31 4.35
C ARG A 16 -3.51 14.37 3.79
N GLY A 17 -2.57 14.69 4.65
CA GLY A 17 -1.13 14.66 4.37
C GLY A 17 -0.44 13.80 5.43
N VAL A 18 0.53 12.99 5.00
CA VAL A 18 1.30 12.13 5.90
C VAL A 18 2.78 12.31 5.59
N THR A 19 3.57 12.56 6.63
CA THR A 19 5.02 12.49 6.64
C THR A 19 5.45 11.36 7.58
N LEU A 20 6.76 11.10 7.67
CA LEU A 20 7.28 10.07 8.55
C LEU A 20 6.97 10.34 10.03
N SER A 21 7.05 11.60 10.45
CA SER A 21 6.88 12.05 11.83
C SER A 21 5.47 12.57 12.13
N GLU A 22 4.71 13.02 11.14
CA GLU A 22 3.47 13.74 11.37
C GLU A 22 2.39 13.35 10.35
N SER A 23 1.14 13.49 10.73
CA SER A 23 0.02 13.37 9.81
C SER A 23 -0.96 14.50 10.08
N VAL A 24 -1.39 15.17 9.02
CA VAL A 24 -2.38 16.24 9.07
C VAL A 24 -3.64 15.79 8.35
N ALA A 25 -4.80 16.00 8.98
CA ALA A 25 -6.10 15.76 8.40
C ALA A 25 -6.95 17.03 8.55
N ALA A 26 -7.32 17.66 7.45
CA ALA A 26 -8.22 18.80 7.42
C ALA A 26 -9.58 18.34 6.88
N SER A 27 -10.66 18.70 7.58
CA SER A 27 -12.03 18.42 7.15
C SER A 27 -12.86 19.71 7.17
N TYR A 28 -13.64 19.90 6.11
CA TYR A 28 -14.52 21.02 5.92
C TYR A 28 -15.92 20.52 5.55
N VAL A 29 -16.96 21.09 6.15
CA VAL A 29 -18.36 20.75 5.86
C VAL A 29 -19.00 21.98 5.23
N ALA A 30 -19.59 21.82 4.04
CA ALA A 30 -20.21 22.91 3.31
C ALA A 30 -21.31 23.58 4.17
N GLY A 31 -21.24 24.91 4.28
CA GLY A 31 -22.16 25.69 5.11
C GLY A 31 -21.66 25.96 6.54
N THR A 32 -20.53 25.38 6.96
CA THR A 32 -19.85 25.78 8.20
C THR A 32 -18.80 26.86 7.93
N LEU A 33 -18.50 27.70 8.93
CA LEU A 33 -17.38 28.64 8.92
C LEU A 33 -16.12 28.06 9.60
N LEU A 34 -16.13 26.75 9.87
CA LEU A 34 -15.13 26.06 10.67
C LEU A 34 -14.46 24.98 9.83
N VAL A 35 -13.13 25.00 9.81
CA VAL A 35 -12.30 23.91 9.28
C VAL A 35 -11.72 23.16 10.47
N ARG A 36 -11.94 21.85 10.54
CA ARG A 36 -11.35 20.99 11.58
C ARG A 36 -10.04 20.44 11.07
N THR A 37 -8.94 20.82 11.71
CA THR A 37 -7.60 20.31 11.43
C THR A 37 -7.11 19.45 12.58
N GLU A 38 -6.78 18.20 12.30
CA GLU A 38 -6.19 17.26 13.26
C GLU A 38 -4.72 17.03 12.87
N LEU A 39 -3.81 17.42 13.75
CA LEU A 39 -2.38 17.15 13.62
C LEU A 39 -2.00 16.05 14.59
N GLN A 40 -1.44 14.96 14.07
CA GLN A 40 -1.06 13.81 14.86
C GLN A 40 0.41 13.48 14.67
N GLN A 41 1.15 13.53 15.77
CA GLN A 41 2.55 13.14 15.81
C GLN A 41 2.68 11.62 15.88
N ALA A 42 3.59 11.07 15.08
CA ALA A 42 3.94 9.66 15.10
C ALA A 42 4.89 9.37 16.25
N ASN A 43 4.57 8.34 17.03
CA ASN A 43 5.56 7.68 17.85
C ASN A 43 6.47 6.80 16.97
N PHE A 44 7.51 6.22 17.56
CA PHE A 44 8.48 5.39 16.84
C PHE A 44 7.84 4.19 16.09
N ALA A 45 6.84 3.53 16.69
CA ALA A 45 6.14 2.43 16.05
C ALA A 45 5.34 2.90 14.82
N ALA A 46 4.68 4.06 14.92
CA ALA A 46 3.93 4.65 13.84
C ALA A 46 4.84 5.12 12.69
N SER A 47 6.02 5.70 13.00
CA SER A 47 6.98 6.09 11.97
C SER A 47 7.59 4.88 11.26
N LEU A 48 7.89 3.79 11.99
CA LEU A 48 8.35 2.53 11.39
C LEU A 48 7.29 1.91 10.49
N ASN A 49 6.03 1.91 10.91
CA ASN A 49 4.92 1.42 10.08
C ASN A 49 4.75 2.26 8.80
N ARG A 50 4.89 3.59 8.91
CA ARG A 50 4.86 4.49 7.74
C ARG A 50 6.02 4.23 6.80
N LEU A 51 7.22 4.04 7.34
CA LEU A 51 8.43 3.70 6.58
C LEU A 51 8.25 2.37 5.83
N HIS A 52 7.79 1.32 6.52
CA HIS A 52 7.54 0.01 5.95
C HIS A 52 6.55 0.07 4.78
N ARG A 53 5.50 0.89 4.90
CA ARG A 53 4.48 1.09 3.86
C ARG A 53 4.89 2.12 2.79
N GLY A 54 6.05 2.76 2.91
CA GLY A 54 6.47 3.86 2.03
C GLY A 54 5.57 5.10 2.07
N MET A 55 4.83 5.31 3.17
CA MET A 55 3.90 6.44 3.30
C MET A 55 4.63 7.69 3.78
N GLY A 56 4.50 8.80 3.04
CA GLY A 56 5.14 10.06 3.41
C GLY A 56 6.67 10.04 3.29
N THR A 57 7.22 9.08 2.54
CA THR A 57 8.65 8.90 2.28
C THR A 57 9.02 9.47 0.89
N GLY A 58 10.24 9.99 0.74
CA GLY A 58 10.72 10.53 -0.53
C GLY A 58 11.15 9.47 -1.55
N LEU A 59 11.55 9.93 -2.74
CA LEU A 59 11.99 9.10 -3.87
C LEU A 59 13.10 8.10 -3.50
N SER A 60 14.05 8.51 -2.66
CA SER A 60 15.16 7.64 -2.23
C SER A 60 14.68 6.37 -1.53
N TRP A 61 13.65 6.46 -0.69
CA TRP A 61 13.11 5.31 0.02
C TRP A 61 12.29 4.41 -0.89
N GLN A 62 11.56 5.01 -1.85
CA GLN A 62 10.82 4.26 -2.87
C GLN A 62 11.77 3.39 -3.69
N LEU A 63 12.90 3.94 -4.12
CA LEU A 63 13.93 3.19 -4.85
C LEU A 63 14.52 2.04 -4.03
N VAL A 64 14.73 2.23 -2.73
CA VAL A 64 15.16 1.15 -1.82
C VAL A 64 14.10 0.05 -1.75
N GLY A 65 12.83 0.41 -1.65
CA GLY A 65 11.70 -0.52 -1.69
C GLY A 65 11.64 -1.31 -3.00
N ASP A 66 11.77 -0.64 -4.13
CA ASP A 66 11.77 -1.25 -5.46
C ASP A 66 12.96 -2.20 -5.65
N LEU A 67 14.16 -1.80 -5.22
CA LEU A 67 15.34 -2.66 -5.25
C LEU A 67 15.18 -3.89 -4.35
N ALA A 68 14.57 -3.75 -3.17
CA ALA A 68 14.30 -4.87 -2.28
C ALA A 68 13.29 -5.85 -2.92
N ALA A 69 12.22 -5.34 -3.54
CA ALA A 69 11.25 -6.14 -4.26
C ALA A 69 11.89 -6.90 -5.44
N LEU A 70 12.72 -6.20 -6.24
CA LEU A 70 13.48 -6.80 -7.34
C LEU A 70 14.46 -7.88 -6.84
N ALA A 71 15.16 -7.64 -5.74
CA ALA A 71 16.07 -8.63 -5.15
C ALA A 71 15.35 -9.90 -4.71
N MET A 72 14.18 -9.76 -4.06
CA MET A 72 13.35 -10.90 -3.67
C MET A 72 12.80 -11.66 -4.87
N LEU A 73 12.40 -10.96 -5.94
CA LEU A 73 11.99 -11.58 -7.20
C LEU A 73 13.13 -12.39 -7.82
N LEU A 74 14.33 -11.80 -7.94
CA LEU A 74 15.51 -12.49 -8.48
C LEU A 74 15.90 -13.70 -7.64
N LEU A 75 15.81 -13.59 -6.31
CA LEU A 75 16.04 -14.71 -5.40
C LEU A 75 15.06 -15.85 -5.68
N ALA A 76 13.76 -15.55 -5.77
CA ALA A 76 12.73 -16.54 -6.06
C ALA A 76 12.94 -17.21 -7.42
N LEU A 77 13.27 -16.44 -8.47
CA LEU A 77 13.59 -16.97 -9.79
C LEU A 77 14.82 -17.89 -9.74
N THR A 78 15.86 -17.48 -9.02
CA THR A 78 17.10 -18.27 -8.89
C THR A 78 16.83 -19.58 -8.13
N SER A 79 16.06 -19.54 -7.05
CA SER A 79 15.62 -20.74 -6.33
C SER A 79 14.85 -21.70 -7.24
N LEU A 80 13.96 -21.17 -8.08
CA LEU A 80 13.19 -21.98 -9.03
C LEU A 80 14.07 -22.57 -10.14
N LEU A 81 15.02 -21.80 -10.68
CA LEU A 81 15.99 -22.29 -11.66
C LEU A 81 16.86 -23.41 -11.07
N MET A 82 17.29 -23.26 -9.82
CA MET A 82 18.08 -24.28 -9.13
C MET A 82 17.25 -25.54 -8.87
N TRP A 83 15.99 -25.40 -8.47
CA TRP A 83 15.08 -26.53 -8.33
C TRP A 83 14.88 -27.28 -9.65
N ASN A 84 14.69 -26.54 -10.75
CA ASN A 84 14.53 -27.10 -12.08
C ASN A 84 15.75 -27.89 -12.54
N LYS A 85 16.97 -27.38 -12.29
CA LYS A 85 18.21 -28.09 -12.61
C LYS A 85 18.44 -29.34 -11.75
N LEU A 86 18.00 -29.33 -10.49
CA LEU A 86 18.34 -30.37 -9.53
C LEU A 86 17.29 -31.50 -9.43
N HIS A 87 16.02 -31.26 -9.78
CA HIS A 87 14.92 -32.20 -9.50
C HIS A 87 14.03 -32.61 -10.71
N GLY A 88 14.49 -32.42 -11.96
CA GLY A 88 13.88 -33.08 -13.13
C GLY A 88 13.61 -32.17 -14.34
N PRO A 89 12.60 -32.48 -15.19
CA PRO A 89 12.44 -31.85 -16.50
C PRO A 89 12.00 -30.37 -16.41
N ALA A 90 12.55 -29.56 -17.32
CA ALA A 90 12.36 -28.11 -17.40
C ALA A 90 10.89 -27.64 -17.36
N ALA A 91 9.97 -28.50 -17.80
CA ALA A 91 8.54 -28.24 -17.86
C ALA A 91 7.91 -27.93 -16.50
N ARG A 92 8.41 -28.52 -15.40
CA ARG A 92 7.85 -28.30 -14.05
C ARG A 92 8.12 -26.88 -13.55
N GLY A 93 9.33 -26.36 -13.77
CA GLY A 93 9.66 -24.98 -13.42
C GLY A 93 8.84 -23.96 -14.20
N ILE A 94 8.63 -24.20 -15.50
CA ILE A 94 7.80 -23.35 -16.35
C ILE A 94 6.34 -23.37 -15.91
N ALA A 95 5.78 -24.54 -15.60
CA ALA A 95 4.40 -24.65 -15.11
C ALA A 95 4.18 -23.88 -13.80
N LEU A 96 5.14 -23.92 -12.88
CA LEU A 96 5.09 -23.17 -11.62
C LEU A 96 5.20 -21.66 -11.82
N LEU A 97 6.06 -21.19 -12.73
CA LEU A 97 6.12 -19.77 -13.11
C LEU A 97 4.79 -19.28 -13.68
N LEU A 98 4.22 -20.03 -14.63
CA LEU A 98 2.97 -19.65 -15.27
C LEU A 98 1.81 -19.65 -14.28
N LEU A 99 1.74 -20.65 -13.38
CA LEU A 99 0.74 -20.68 -12.33
C LEU A 99 0.90 -19.51 -11.36
N GLY A 100 2.12 -19.22 -10.92
CA GLY A 100 2.41 -18.08 -10.04
C GLY A 100 2.00 -16.75 -10.69
N ALA A 101 2.39 -16.53 -11.94
CA ALA A 101 2.03 -15.33 -12.69
C ALA A 101 0.51 -15.21 -12.89
N LEU A 102 -0.17 -16.30 -13.21
CA LEU A 102 -1.63 -16.32 -13.37
C LEU A 102 -2.35 -15.94 -12.07
N VAL A 103 -1.91 -16.50 -10.94
CA VAL A 103 -2.46 -16.16 -9.61
C VAL A 103 -2.22 -14.69 -9.29
N THR A 104 -1.01 -14.16 -9.55
CA THR A 104 -0.71 -12.74 -9.33
C THR A 104 -1.61 -11.83 -10.16
N VAL A 105 -1.83 -12.15 -11.45
CA VAL A 105 -2.73 -11.37 -12.32
C VAL A 105 -4.17 -11.45 -11.84
N LEU A 106 -4.65 -12.63 -11.47
CA LEU A 106 -6.00 -12.80 -10.91
C LEU A 106 -6.21 -11.96 -9.65
N VAL A 107 -5.25 -11.96 -8.73
CA VAL A 107 -5.31 -11.14 -7.50
C VAL A 107 -5.25 -9.65 -7.83
N ALA A 108 -4.47 -9.24 -8.84
CA ALA A 108 -4.38 -7.83 -9.24
C ALA A 108 -5.63 -7.30 -9.94
N LEU A 109 -6.45 -8.18 -10.52
CA LEU A 109 -7.70 -7.85 -11.20
C LEU A 109 -8.94 -7.93 -10.28
N LEU A 110 -8.78 -8.47 -9.07
CA LEU A 110 -9.83 -8.58 -8.05
C LEU A 110 -9.90 -7.33 -7.17
#